data_AF-A0A3M1SGA9-F1
#
_entry.id   AF-A0A3M1SGA9-F1
#
_cell.length_a   1.000
_cell.length_b   1.000
_cell.length_c   1.000
_cell.angle_alpha   90.00
_cell.angle_beta   90.00
_cell.angle_gamma   90.00
#
_symmetry.space_group_name_H-M   'P 1'
#
loop_
_entity.id
_entity.type
_entity.pdbx_description
1 polymer ?
#
loop_
_entity_poly.entity_id
_entity_poly.type
_entity_poly.pdbx_seq_one_letter_code
_entity_poly.pdbx_strand_id
1 'polypeptide(L)'
;MKNAFRKSFYWTIYSLRNRDILKDSGTASRELKIDSLSLLSTFGLLVLAVLLHSYMPLFVAALVVQAINLYFSRGLIRGFLSNGTGLRGWMWILYYIFIYPMPVLAGGLSGLWRYLLKMRRLY
;
A
#
# COMPACT_ATOMS: atom_id res chain seq x y z
N MET A 1 5.11 -12.79 -4.98
CA MET A 1 4.85 -11.39 -5.40
C MET A 1 4.19 -11.22 -6.77
N LYS A 2 4.52 -12.02 -7.81
CA LYS A 2 3.88 -11.94 -9.15
C LYS A 2 2.33 -12.00 -9.11
N ASN A 3 1.79 -12.79 -8.19
CA ASN A 3 0.33 -12.92 -8.00
C ASN A 3 -0.29 -11.62 -7.45
N ALA A 4 0.33 -11.01 -6.43
CA ALA A 4 -0.12 -9.74 -5.86
C ALA A 4 -0.12 -8.62 -6.91
N PHE A 5 0.92 -8.54 -7.73
CA PHE A 5 0.99 -7.63 -8.87
C PHE A 5 -0.17 -7.86 -9.86
N ARG A 6 -0.35 -9.09 -10.35
CA ARG A 6 -1.41 -9.42 -11.32
C ARG A 6 -2.79 -9.12 -10.77
N LYS A 7 -3.07 -9.49 -9.51
CA LYS A 7 -4.34 -9.22 -8.84
C LYS A 7 -4.59 -7.72 -8.74
N SER A 8 -3.63 -6.96 -8.23
CA SER A 8 -3.77 -5.51 -8.10
C SER A 8 -3.96 -4.83 -9.47
N PHE A 9 -3.20 -5.23 -10.49
CA PHE A 9 -3.34 -4.73 -11.86
C PHE A 9 -4.74 -4.90 -12.44
N TYR A 10 -5.26 -6.13 -12.43
CA TYR A 10 -6.59 -6.41 -12.98
C TYR A 10 -7.70 -5.81 -12.12
N TRP A 11 -7.53 -5.81 -10.79
CA TRP A 11 -8.47 -5.20 -9.87
C TRP A 11 -8.58 -3.69 -10.09
N THR A 12 -7.46 -2.97 -10.25
CA THR A 12 -7.48 -1.54 -10.56
C THR A 12 -8.19 -1.23 -11.87
N ILE A 13 -7.94 -2.00 -12.94
CA ILE A 13 -8.63 -1.82 -14.22
C ILE A 13 -10.13 -2.08 -14.09
N TYR A 14 -10.51 -3.16 -13.41
CA TYR A 14 -11.91 -3.50 -13.15
C TYR A 14 -12.59 -2.38 -12.37
N SER A 15 -11.95 -1.90 -11.30
CA SER A 15 -12.54 -0.89 -10.43
C SER A 15 -12.66 0.49 -11.04
N LEU A 16 -11.70 0.88 -11.89
CA LEU A 16 -11.81 2.08 -12.71
C LEU A 16 -12.97 1.98 -13.70
N ARG A 17 -13.16 0.80 -14.32
CA ARG A 17 -14.25 0.57 -15.27
C ARG A 17 -15.62 0.62 -14.61
N ASN A 18 -15.75 0.10 -13.40
CA ASN A 18 -17.01 0.03 -12.66
C ASN A 18 -17.22 1.19 -11.68
N ARG A 19 -16.30 2.16 -11.63
CA ARG A 19 -16.30 3.30 -10.69
C ARG A 19 -16.39 2.87 -9.21
N ASP A 20 -15.84 1.71 -8.87
CA ASP A 20 -15.96 1.08 -7.55
C ASP A 20 -14.64 1.03 -6.76
N ILE A 21 -13.70 1.93 -7.07
CA ILE A 21 -12.35 2.00 -6.48
C ILE A 21 -12.38 2.05 -4.94
N LEU A 22 -13.37 2.75 -4.39
CA LEU A 22 -13.57 2.90 -2.94
C LEU A 22 -14.46 1.82 -2.34
N LYS A 23 -15.06 0.95 -3.16
CA LYS A 23 -15.92 -0.12 -2.68
C LYS A 23 -15.07 -1.14 -1.94
N ASP A 24 -15.53 -1.49 -0.75
CA ASP A 24 -14.86 -2.47 0.09
C ASP A 24 -15.04 -3.86 -0.53
N SER A 25 -13.91 -4.53 -0.79
CA SER A 25 -13.90 -5.90 -1.32
C SER A 25 -13.57 -6.92 -0.23
N GLY A 26 -13.49 -6.49 1.04
CA GLY A 26 -13.24 -7.31 2.21
C GLY A 26 -12.12 -6.76 3.11
N THR A 27 -12.11 -7.20 4.37
CA THR A 27 -11.23 -6.71 5.44
C THR A 27 -9.75 -6.72 5.07
N ALA A 28 -9.26 -7.79 4.43
CA ALA A 28 -7.87 -7.90 3.99
C ALA A 28 -7.51 -6.93 2.85
N SER A 29 -8.49 -6.49 2.05
CA SER A 29 -8.30 -5.50 0.99
C SER A 29 -8.15 -4.09 1.55
N ARG A 30 -8.89 -3.77 2.63
CA ARG A 30 -8.81 -2.47 3.29
C ARG A 30 -7.46 -2.24 3.94
N GLU A 31 -6.95 -3.21 4.69
CA GLU A 31 -5.62 -3.14 5.29
C GLU A 31 -4.53 -2.98 4.21
N LEU A 32 -4.61 -3.75 3.11
CA LEU A 32 -3.67 -3.62 1.98
C LEU A 32 -3.67 -2.24 1.29
N LYS A 33 -4.86 -1.64 1.12
CA LYS A 33 -4.99 -0.29 0.55
C LYS A 33 -4.36 0.75 1.46
N ILE A 34 -4.57 0.61 2.77
CA ILE A 34 -3.98 1.50 3.78
C ILE A 34 -2.45 1.32 3.81
N ASP A 35 -1.93 0.09 3.85
CA ASP A 35 -0.50 -0.19 3.80
C ASP A 35 0.16 0.42 2.54
N SER A 36 -0.48 0.24 1.39
CA SER A 36 0.00 0.80 0.11
C SER A 36 -0.01 2.33 0.11
N LEU A 37 -1.07 2.95 0.64
CA LEU A 37 -1.20 4.41 0.73
C LEU A 37 -0.21 5.00 1.74
N SER A 38 -0.01 4.34 2.88
CA SER A 38 0.97 4.74 3.89
C SER A 38 2.39 4.63 3.35
N LEU A 39 2.71 3.57 2.60
CA LEU A 39 4.02 3.43 1.95
C LEU A 39 4.28 4.55 0.93
N LEU A 40 3.28 4.86 0.08
CA LEU A 40 3.37 5.95 -0.89
C LEU A 40 3.53 7.31 -0.20
N SER A 41 2.75 7.56 0.85
CA SER A 41 2.80 8.81 1.64
C SER A 41 4.14 8.98 2.34
N THR A 42 4.65 7.92 2.96
CA THR A 42 5.97 7.91 3.62
C THR A 42 7.08 8.21 2.61
N PHE A 43 7.05 7.57 1.43
CA PHE A 43 8.03 7.87 0.38
C PHE A 43 7.94 9.33 -0.10
N GLY A 44 6.73 9.84 -0.31
CA GLY A 44 6.52 11.25 -0.67
C GLY A 44 7.04 12.23 0.37
N LEU A 45 6.81 11.96 1.65
CA LEU A 45 7.32 12.78 2.76
C LEU A 45 8.85 12.76 2.84
N LEU A 46 9.48 11.61 2.62
CA LEU A 46 10.94 11.49 2.58
C LEU A 46 11.55 12.27 1.40
N VAL A 47 10.92 12.22 0.22
CA VAL A 47 11.35 13.02 -0.94
C VAL A 47 11.20 14.51 -0.64
N LEU A 48 10.08 14.94 -0.06
CA LEU A 48 9.88 16.33 0.36
C LEU A 48 10.90 16.78 1.40
N ALA A 49 11.30 15.89 2.32
CA ALA A 49 12.30 16.18 3.33
C ALA A 49 13.65 16.54 2.72
N VAL A 50 14.05 15.81 1.67
CA VAL A 50 15.27 16.07 0.91
C VAL A 50 15.16 17.38 0.13
N LEU A 51 14.05 17.60 -0.57
CA LEU A 51 13.86 18.80 -1.40
C LEU A 51 13.82 20.10 -0.57
N LEU A 52 13.14 20.07 0.56
CA LEU A 52 12.93 21.24 1.44
C LEU A 52 14.02 21.39 2.51
N HIS A 53 15.01 20.50 2.53
CA HIS A 53 16.06 20.44 3.57
C HIS A 53 15.50 20.46 5.01
N SER A 54 14.26 19.98 5.19
CA SER A 54 13.47 20.09 6.41
C SER A 54 13.22 18.70 6.99
N TYR A 55 14.27 18.07 7.48
CA TYR A 55 14.27 16.65 7.83
C TYR A 55 13.41 16.32 9.06
N MET A 56 13.54 17.10 10.13
CA MET A 56 12.93 16.81 11.44
C MET A 56 11.38 16.74 11.38
N PRO A 57 10.65 17.77 10.89
CA PRO A 57 9.19 17.73 10.88
C PRO A 57 8.64 16.68 9.91
N LEU A 58 9.28 16.49 8.76
CA LEU A 58 8.83 15.54 7.73
C LEU A 58 9.14 14.09 8.11
N PHE A 59 10.22 13.85 8.87
CA PHE A 59 10.49 12.55 9.46
C PHE A 59 9.47 12.19 10.55
N VAL A 60 9.09 13.14 11.42
CA VAL A 60 8.03 12.92 12.41
C VAL A 60 6.69 12.64 11.72
N ALA A 61 6.36 13.38 10.65
CA ALA A 61 5.16 13.11 9.86
C ALA A 61 5.17 11.70 9.26
N ALA A 62 6.31 11.25 8.72
CA ALA A 62 6.46 9.89 8.20
C ALA A 62 6.26 8.82 9.30
N LEU A 63 6.78 9.05 10.50
CA LEU A 63 6.55 8.17 11.65
C LEU A 63 5.07 8.10 12.06
N VAL A 64 4.38 9.24 12.06
CA VAL A 64 2.93 9.29 12.36
C VAL A 64 2.13 8.50 11.32
N VAL A 65 2.46 8.62 10.03
CA VAL A 65 1.82 7.83 8.95
C VAL A 65 2.01 6.33 9.19
N GLN A 66 3.22 5.90 9.57
CA GLN A 66 3.48 4.49 9.87
C GLN A 66 2.79 4.01 11.15
N ALA A 67 2.67 4.86 12.18
CA ALA A 67 1.94 4.54 13.40
C ALA A 67 0.44 4.35 13.13
N ILE A 68 -0.15 5.22 12.31
CA ILE A 68 -1.54 5.08 11.85
C ILE A 68 -1.69 3.77 11.06
N ASN A 69 -0.75 3.46 10.16
CA ASN A 69 -0.77 2.23 9.39
C ASN A 69 -0.81 0.98 10.31
N LEU A 70 0.10 0.93 11.29
CA LEU A 70 0.14 -0.14 12.28
C LEU A 70 -1.16 -0.29 13.08
N TYR A 71 -1.81 0.83 13.41
CA TYR A 71 -3.09 0.83 14.11
C TYR A 71 -4.20 0.18 13.27
N PHE A 72 -4.26 0.47 11.98
CA PHE A 72 -5.25 -0.14 11.08
C PHE A 72 -4.92 -1.60 10.75
N SER A 73 -3.64 -1.95 10.64
CA SER A 73 -3.17 -3.32 10.35
C SER A 73 -3.07 -4.21 11.60
N ARG A 74 -3.63 -3.78 12.75
CA ARG A 74 -3.58 -4.49 14.04
C ARG A 74 -4.20 -5.88 14.02
N GLY A 75 -5.23 -6.10 13.19
CA GLY A 75 -5.87 -7.41 13.05
C GLY A 75 -4.91 -8.42 12.42
N LEU A 76 -4.25 -7.99 11.36
CA LEU A 76 -3.26 -8.77 10.63
C LEU A 76 -1.99 -9.03 11.46
N ILE A 77 -1.53 -8.03 12.21
CA ILE A 77 -0.41 -8.16 13.17
C ILE A 77 -0.74 -9.18 14.26
N ARG A 78 -1.93 -9.11 14.87
CA ARG A 78 -2.37 -10.09 15.88
C ARG A 78 -2.41 -11.51 15.30
N GLY A 79 -2.88 -11.67 14.06
CA GLY A 79 -2.90 -12.96 13.38
C GLY A 79 -1.50 -13.54 13.11
N PHE A 80 -0.50 -12.70 12.82
CA PHE A 80 0.88 -13.16 12.67
C PHE A 80 1.54 -13.49 14.01
N LEU A 81 1.25 -12.74 15.06
CA LEU A 81 1.80 -12.98 16.40
C LEU A 81 1.14 -14.19 17.09
N SER A 82 -0.13 -14.48 16.80
CA SER A 82 -0.82 -15.65 17.35
C SER A 82 -0.38 -16.96 16.70
N ASN A 83 0.05 -16.92 15.43
CA ASN A 83 0.45 -18.11 14.66
C ASN A 83 1.97 -18.25 14.49
N GLY A 84 2.74 -17.20 14.77
CA GLY A 84 4.18 -17.15 14.57
C GLY A 84 4.93 -17.01 15.90
N THR A 85 5.82 -17.96 16.19
CA THR A 85 6.66 -17.93 17.40
C THR A 85 7.66 -16.76 17.34
N GLY A 86 7.46 -15.73 18.17
CA GLY A 86 8.43 -14.68 18.49
C GLY A 86 9.04 -13.94 17.30
N LEU A 87 10.38 -14.02 17.15
CA LEU A 87 11.20 -13.33 16.14
C LEU A 87 10.71 -13.53 14.70
N ARG A 88 10.18 -14.72 14.37
CA ARG A 88 9.63 -14.96 13.03
C ARG A 88 8.41 -14.09 12.77
N GLY A 89 7.51 -13.95 13.75
CA GLY A 89 6.31 -13.09 13.65
C GLY A 89 6.67 -11.64 13.26
N TRP A 90 7.72 -11.09 13.88
CA TRP A 90 8.24 -9.75 13.53
C TRP A 90 8.75 -9.66 12.09
N MET A 91 9.45 -10.68 11.59
CA MET A 91 9.88 -10.71 10.19
C MET A 91 8.69 -10.72 9.23
N TRP A 92 7.62 -11.46 9.54
CA TRP A 92 6.39 -11.47 8.74
C TRP A 92 5.69 -10.10 8.74
N ILE A 93 5.64 -9.42 9.89
CA ILE A 93 5.09 -8.07 10.01
C ILE A 93 5.88 -7.09 9.13
N LEU A 94 7.22 -7.09 9.24
CA LEU A 94 8.08 -6.21 8.42
C LEU A 94 7.93 -6.51 6.92
N TYR A 95 7.88 -7.79 6.56
CA TYR A 95 7.61 -8.20 5.19
C TYR A 95 6.25 -7.67 4.70
N TYR A 96 5.21 -7.76 5.52
CA TYR A 96 3.87 -7.36 5.12
C TYR A 96 3.70 -5.83 5.01
N ILE A 97 4.39 -5.06 5.85
CA ILE A 97 4.29 -3.60 5.87
C ILE A 97 5.16 -2.93 4.82
N PHE A 98 6.37 -3.45 4.57
CA PHE A 98 7.33 -2.78 3.70
C PHE A 98 7.50 -3.44 2.33
N ILE A 99 7.49 -4.77 2.30
CA ILE A 99 7.86 -5.52 1.10
C ILE A 99 6.62 -5.88 0.27
N TYR A 100 5.56 -6.35 0.93
CA TYR A 100 4.33 -6.79 0.28
C TYR A 100 3.53 -5.69 -0.43
N PRO A 101 3.51 -4.42 0.04
CA PRO A 101 2.77 -3.36 -0.64
C PRO A 101 3.47 -2.88 -1.93
N MET A 102 4.77 -3.14 -2.10
CA MET A 102 5.49 -2.76 -3.33
C MET A 102 4.92 -3.39 -4.61
N PRO A 103 4.76 -4.72 -4.73
CA PRO A 103 4.16 -5.33 -5.91
C PRO A 103 2.68 -4.92 -6.10
N VAL A 104 1.98 -4.57 -5.02
CA VAL A 104 0.60 -4.09 -5.06
C VAL A 104 0.56 -2.69 -5.66
N LEU A 105 1.37 -1.75 -5.15
CA LEU A 105 1.51 -0.41 -5.72
C LEU A 105 1.91 -0.48 -7.19
N ALA A 106 2.93 -1.27 -7.53
CA ALA A 106 3.39 -1.42 -8.91
C ALA A 106 2.29 -1.98 -9.83
N GLY A 107 1.52 -2.97 -9.36
CA GLY A 107 0.39 -3.54 -10.09
C GLY A 107 -0.72 -2.52 -10.30
N GLY A 108 -1.12 -1.83 -9.24
CA GLY A 108 -2.18 -0.82 -9.27
C GLY A 108 -1.82 0.38 -10.17
N LEU A 109 -0.61 0.93 -10.04
CA LEU A 109 -0.13 2.02 -10.89
C LEU A 109 -0.07 1.59 -12.36
N SER A 110 0.40 0.37 -12.64
CA SER A 110 0.43 -0.17 -14.02
C SER A 110 -0.98 -0.35 -14.59
N GLY A 111 -1.94 -0.79 -13.77
CA GLY A 111 -3.35 -0.93 -14.14
C GLY A 111 -3.99 0.42 -14.45
N LEU A 112 -3.75 1.42 -13.60
CA LEU A 112 -4.16 2.80 -13.78
C LEU A 112 -3.58 3.38 -15.08
N TRP A 113 -2.27 3.26 -15.28
CA TRP A 113 -1.58 3.74 -16.48
C TRP A 113 -2.16 3.14 -17.76
N ARG A 114 -2.39 1.83 -17.78
CA ARG A 114 -2.99 1.16 -18.94
C ARG A 114 -4.43 1.62 -19.20
N TYR A 115 -5.22 1.83 -18.15
CA TYR A 115 -6.59 2.33 -18.29
C TYR A 115 -6.60 3.76 -18.85
N LEU A 116 -5.75 4.65 -18.35
CA LEU A 116 -5.60 6.03 -18.85
C LEU A 116 -5.13 6.07 -20.32
N LEU A 117 -4.14 5.26 -20.69
CA LEU A 117 -3.68 5.14 -22.08
C LEU A 117 -4.77 4.63 -23.03
N LYS A 118 -5.64 3.73 -22.56
CA LYS A 118 -6.74 3.18 -23.36
C LYS A 118 -7.89 4.18 -23.51
N MET A 119 -8.19 4.98 -22.47
CA MET A 119 -9.12 6.11 -22.57
C MET A 119 -8.62 7.20 -23.53
N ARG A 120 -7.31 7.47 -23.53
CA ARG A 120 -6.68 8.45 -24.44
C ARG A 120 -6.70 8.04 -25.92
N ARG A 121 -6.95 6.76 -26.24
CA ARG A 121 -7.11 6.28 -27.64
C ARG A 121 -8.55 6.31 -28.15
N LEU A 122 -9.52 6.69 -27.31
CA LEU A 122 -10.95 6.73 -27.65
C LEU A 122 -11.48 8.17 -27.82
N TYR A 123 -10.61 9.17 -27.65
CA TYR A 123 -10.81 10.59 -27.99
C TYR A 123 -9.74 11.00 -28.98
#